data_AF-A0AAV2HED9-F1
#
_entry.id   AF-A0AAV2HED9-F1
#
_cell.length_a   1.000
_cell.length_b   1.000
_cell.length_c   1.000
_cell.angle_alpha   90.00
_cell.angle_beta   90.00
_cell.angle_gamma   90.00
#
_symmetry.space_group_name_H-M   'P 1'
#
loop_
_entity.id
_entity.type
_entity.pdbx_description
1 polymer ?
#
loop_
_entity_poly.entity_id
_entity_poly.type
_entity_poly.pdbx_seq_one_letter_code
_entity_poly.pdbx_strand_id
1 'polypeptide(L)'
;HRCIFDRKFSHLEDLKAAQLETRPREVQTLLQAYLSHFSELAGGMVNCGSVLSWMEMDNRGHRLVATDDSGINTPAIAAAHVIKRYNAQAADEISLQVGDMISVIDMPSAEDTIWWRGKRGFEA
;
A
#
# COMPACT_ATOMS: atom_id res chain seq x y z
N HIS A 1 -4.56 -18.78 -7.90
CA HIS A 1 -5.95 -18.26 -7.95
C HIS A 1 -6.06 -17.39 -9.19
N ARG A 2 -6.97 -17.68 -10.16
CA ARG A 2 -7.21 -16.80 -11.32
C ARG A 2 -8.28 -15.79 -10.92
N CYS A 3 -7.93 -14.51 -10.85
CA CYS A 3 -8.87 -13.46 -10.44
C CYS A 3 -9.87 -13.19 -11.57
N ILE A 4 -11.17 -13.42 -11.32
CA ILE A 4 -12.25 -13.16 -12.29
C ILE A 4 -12.36 -11.67 -12.67
N PHE A 5 -11.82 -10.79 -11.83
CA PHE A 5 -11.77 -9.35 -12.05
C PHE A 5 -10.57 -8.89 -12.88
N ASP A 6 -9.61 -9.78 -13.18
CA ASP A 6 -8.55 -9.47 -14.15
C ASP A 6 -9.19 -9.07 -15.48
N ARG A 7 -8.70 -8.01 -16.11
CA ARG A 7 -9.24 -7.43 -17.36
C ARG A 7 -9.32 -8.45 -18.50
N LYS A 8 -8.50 -9.49 -18.46
CA LYS A 8 -8.54 -10.60 -19.42
C LYS A 8 -9.82 -11.43 -19.33
N PHE A 9 -10.52 -11.38 -18.19
CA PHE A 9 -11.72 -12.19 -17.92
C PHE A 9 -12.96 -11.34 -17.62
N SER A 10 -12.80 -10.18 -16.98
CA SER A 10 -13.93 -9.33 -16.59
C SER A 10 -14.53 -8.56 -17.76
N HIS A 11 -13.75 -8.30 -18.81
CA HIS A 11 -14.13 -7.43 -19.93
C HIS A 11 -14.57 -6.02 -19.47
N LEU A 12 -14.20 -5.61 -18.25
CA LEU A 12 -14.44 -4.26 -17.77
C LEU A 12 -13.63 -3.25 -18.58
N GLU A 13 -14.29 -2.18 -19.01
CA GLU A 13 -13.63 -1.11 -19.78
C GLU A 13 -12.57 -0.39 -18.93
N ASP A 14 -11.47 -0.01 -19.56
CA ASP A 14 -10.44 0.81 -18.91
C ASP A 14 -10.87 2.29 -18.96
N LEU A 15 -11.48 2.77 -17.87
CA LEU A 15 -11.93 4.16 -17.74
C LEU A 15 -10.72 5.10 -17.72
N LYS A 16 -10.49 5.81 -18.83
CA LYS A 16 -9.42 6.81 -18.95
C LYS A 16 -9.86 8.12 -18.33
N ALA A 17 -8.91 8.86 -17.75
CA ALA A 17 -9.16 10.18 -17.17
C ALA A 17 -9.88 11.13 -18.14
N ALA A 18 -9.51 11.12 -19.43
CA ALA A 18 -10.16 11.93 -20.46
C ALA A 18 -11.66 11.62 -20.66
N GLN A 19 -12.12 10.39 -20.39
CA GLN A 19 -13.55 10.04 -20.45
C GLN A 19 -14.31 10.60 -19.22
N LEU A 20 -13.61 10.78 -18.10
CA LEU A 20 -14.15 11.31 -16.85
C LEU A 20 -14.17 12.85 -16.82
N GLU A 21 -13.46 13.51 -17.72
CA GLU A 21 -13.47 14.97 -17.91
C GLU A 21 -14.63 15.46 -18.81
N THR A 22 -15.51 14.54 -19.26
CA THR A 22 -16.68 14.87 -20.08
C THR A 22 -17.84 15.46 -19.27
N ARG A 23 -18.98 15.71 -19.92
CA ARG A 23 -20.15 16.32 -19.26
C ARG A 23 -20.61 15.45 -18.08
N PRO A 24 -20.99 16.03 -16.92
CA PRO A 24 -21.33 15.26 -15.72
C PRO A 24 -22.36 14.15 -15.92
N ARG A 25 -23.34 14.34 -16.81
CA ARG A 25 -24.36 13.33 -17.14
C ARG A 25 -23.80 12.13 -17.91
N GLU A 26 -22.82 12.35 -18.78
CA GLU A 26 -22.17 11.28 -19.55
C GLU A 26 -21.29 10.44 -18.62
N VAL A 27 -20.55 11.11 -17.74
CA VAL A 27 -19.75 10.46 -16.68
C VAL A 27 -20.65 9.62 -15.77
N GLN A 28 -21.78 10.17 -15.32
CA GLN A 28 -22.73 9.43 -14.50
C GLN A 28 -23.25 8.17 -15.22
N THR A 29 -23.61 8.29 -16.49
CA THR A 29 -24.10 7.17 -17.30
C THR A 29 -23.01 6.10 -17.48
N LEU A 30 -21.77 6.53 -17.75
CA LEU A 30 -20.61 5.66 -17.91
C LEU A 30 -20.31 4.90 -16.60
N LEU A 31 -20.26 5.61 -15.47
CA LEU A 31 -20.02 5.00 -14.16
C LEU A 31 -21.15 4.05 -13.75
N GLN A 32 -22.40 4.41 -14.03
CA GLN A 32 -23.54 3.55 -13.75
C GLN A 32 -23.47 2.24 -14.55
N ALA A 33 -23.15 2.31 -15.85
CA ALA A 33 -22.97 1.13 -16.68
C ALA A 33 -21.81 0.26 -16.17
N TYR A 34 -20.67 0.88 -15.86
CA TYR A 34 -19.49 0.20 -15.34
C TYR A 34 -19.77 -0.53 -14.01
N LEU A 35 -20.39 0.15 -13.05
CA LEU A 35 -20.70 -0.42 -11.74
C LEU A 35 -21.78 -1.51 -11.81
N SER A 36 -22.73 -1.40 -12.75
CA SER A 36 -23.73 -2.44 -12.99
C SER A 36 -23.06 -3.73 -13.48
N HIS A 37 -22.19 -3.62 -14.49
CA HIS A 37 -21.42 -4.75 -15.01
C HIS A 37 -20.47 -5.33 -13.96
N PHE A 38 -19.81 -4.48 -13.17
CA PHE A 38 -18.98 -4.91 -12.06
C PHE A 38 -19.79 -5.70 -11.01
N SER A 39 -21.00 -5.25 -10.68
CA SER A 39 -21.87 -5.92 -9.70
C SER A 39 -22.33 -7.29 -10.18
N GLU A 40 -22.63 -7.45 -11.47
CA GLU A 40 -22.96 -8.75 -12.07
C GLU A 40 -21.78 -9.74 -12.00
N LEU A 41 -20.56 -9.25 -12.26
CA LEU A 41 -19.34 -10.06 -12.18
C LEU A 41 -18.98 -10.42 -10.73
N ALA A 42 -19.13 -9.46 -9.82
CA ALA A 42 -18.77 -9.62 -8.42
C ALA A 42 -19.71 -10.57 -7.68
N GLY A 43 -21.00 -10.54 -8.03
CA GLY A 43 -22.04 -11.14 -7.19
C GLY A 43 -21.87 -10.69 -5.73
N GLY A 44 -21.77 -11.66 -4.81
CA GLY A 44 -21.44 -11.43 -3.40
C GLY A 44 -19.97 -11.66 -3.00
N MET A 45 -19.06 -11.88 -3.95
CA MET A 45 -17.68 -12.29 -3.69
C MET A 45 -16.64 -11.36 -4.32
N VAL A 46 -16.46 -10.18 -3.73
CA VAL A 46 -15.29 -9.33 -4.00
C VAL A 46 -14.15 -9.73 -3.05
N ASN A 47 -13.21 -10.55 -3.54
CA ASN A 47 -12.10 -11.06 -2.72
C ASN A 47 -10.72 -10.89 -3.36
N CYS A 48 -10.65 -10.34 -4.57
CA CYS A 48 -9.40 -10.17 -5.30
C CYS A 48 -8.64 -8.96 -4.76
N GLY A 49 -7.38 -9.16 -4.38
CA GLY A 49 -6.56 -8.13 -3.74
C GLY A 49 -6.48 -6.82 -4.53
N SER A 50 -6.38 -6.89 -5.87
CA SER A 50 -6.36 -5.69 -6.72
C SER A 50 -7.66 -4.89 -6.68
N VAL A 51 -8.82 -5.56 -6.58
CA VAL A 51 -10.13 -4.90 -6.50
C VAL A 51 -10.38 -4.34 -5.11
N LEU A 52 -10.03 -5.11 -4.09
CA LEU A 52 -10.09 -4.70 -2.69
C LEU A 52 -9.22 -3.47 -2.43
N SER A 53 -7.98 -3.46 -2.94
CA SER A 53 -7.09 -2.30 -2.89
C SER A 53 -7.67 -1.08 -3.62
N TRP A 54 -8.21 -1.28 -4.83
CA TRP A 54 -8.84 -0.19 -5.60
C TRP A 54 -10.04 0.44 -4.87
N MET A 55 -10.84 -0.37 -4.16
CA MET A 55 -11.96 0.12 -3.35
C MET A 55 -11.53 0.61 -1.96
N GLU A 56 -10.24 0.51 -1.62
CA GLU A 56 -9.74 0.69 -0.26
C GLU A 56 -10.56 -0.12 0.76
N MET A 57 -10.80 -1.41 0.50
CA MET A 57 -11.58 -2.29 1.37
C MET A 57 -10.84 -3.59 1.73
N ASP A 58 -11.08 -4.12 2.92
CA ASP A 58 -10.65 -5.46 3.31
C ASP A 58 -11.61 -6.54 2.77
N ASN A 59 -11.26 -7.81 2.95
CA ASN A 59 -12.08 -8.95 2.51
C ASN A 59 -13.39 -9.12 3.31
N ARG A 60 -13.66 -8.25 4.29
CA ARG A 60 -14.89 -8.17 5.07
C ARG A 60 -15.73 -6.94 4.69
N GLY A 61 -15.28 -6.13 3.74
CA GLY A 61 -15.96 -4.90 3.30
C GLY A 61 -15.74 -3.71 4.21
N HIS A 62 -14.78 -3.76 5.15
CA HIS A 62 -14.39 -2.58 5.92
C HIS A 62 -13.44 -1.73 5.10
N ARG A 63 -13.56 -0.41 5.22
CA ARG A 63 -12.59 0.52 4.64
C ARG A 63 -11.19 0.21 5.19
N LEU A 64 -10.23 -0.02 4.30
CA LEU A 64 -8.81 0.03 4.61
C LEU A 64 -8.53 1.45 5.06
N VAL A 65 -8.45 1.65 6.37
CA VAL A 65 -7.86 2.87 6.91
C VAL A 65 -6.41 2.81 6.45
N ALA A 66 -6.07 3.60 5.43
CA ALA A 66 -4.69 3.86 5.07
C ALA A 66 -4.02 4.48 6.29
N THR A 67 -3.47 3.63 7.16
CA THR A 67 -2.48 4.08 8.13
C THR A 67 -1.31 4.51 7.29
N ASP A 68 -1.09 5.83 7.29
CA ASP A 68 0.15 6.52 6.92
C ASP A 68 1.35 5.57 6.90
N ASP A 69 2.13 5.60 5.82
CA ASP A 69 3.33 4.79 5.51
C ASP A 69 4.44 4.87 6.58
N SER A 70 4.12 5.43 7.74
CA SER A 70 4.81 5.18 9.00
C SER A 70 5.08 3.68 9.14
N GLY A 71 6.36 3.30 9.12
CA GLY A 71 6.86 1.94 9.39
C GLY A 71 6.55 1.43 10.81
N ILE A 72 5.57 2.05 11.49
CA ILE A 72 5.02 1.67 12.79
C ILE A 72 4.51 0.23 12.75
N ASN A 73 3.75 -0.12 11.70
CA ASN A 73 3.11 -1.43 11.56
C ASN A 73 3.99 -2.50 10.88
N THR A 74 5.16 -2.15 10.35
CA THR A 74 6.09 -3.15 9.79
C THR A 74 6.75 -3.91 10.94
N PRO A 75 6.64 -5.25 11.00
CA PRO A 75 7.29 -6.05 12.03
C PRO A 75 8.81 -5.92 11.93
N ALA A 76 9.50 -5.97 13.07
CA ALA A 76 10.95 -5.98 13.08
C ALA A 76 11.48 -7.34 12.62
N ILE A 77 12.45 -7.34 11.70
CA ILE A 77 13.14 -8.55 11.22
C ILE A 77 14.41 -8.83 12.02
N ALA A 78 15.00 -7.80 12.64
CA ALA A 78 16.19 -7.91 13.48
C ALA A 78 16.28 -6.74 14.47
N ALA A 79 17.18 -6.86 15.44
CA ALA A 79 17.58 -5.77 16.32
C ALA A 79 19.05 -5.44 16.08
N ALA A 80 19.37 -4.16 15.89
CA ALA A 80 20.73 -3.66 15.69
C ALA A 80 21.15 -2.84 16.91
N HIS A 81 22.39 -3.05 17.37
CA HIS A 81 22.99 -2.27 18.43
C HIS A 81 23.95 -1.23 17.84
N VAL A 82 23.77 0.02 18.23
CA VAL A 82 24.56 1.12 17.70
C VAL A 82 25.94 1.16 18.37
N ILE A 83 26.97 0.87 17.58
CA ILE A 83 28.38 0.92 18.02
C ILE A 83 29.07 2.27 17.73
N LYS A 84 28.48 3.09 16.85
CA LYS A 84 29.03 4.39 16.44
C LYS A 84 27.90 5.40 16.29
N ARG A 85 28.13 6.60 16.83
CA ARG A 85 27.18 7.73 16.71
C ARG A 85 27.03 8.14 15.24
N TYR A 86 25.79 8.42 14.85
CA TYR A 86 25.45 8.96 13.54
C TYR A 86 24.39 10.07 13.71
N ASN A 87 24.54 11.19 13.01
CA ASN A 87 23.52 12.24 13.00
C ASN A 87 22.86 12.25 11.63
N ALA A 88 21.54 12.19 11.61
CA ALA A 88 20.75 12.27 10.38
C ALA A 88 21.13 13.53 9.58
N GLN A 89 21.41 13.34 8.30
CA GLN A 89 21.72 14.38 7.31
C GLN A 89 20.50 14.69 6.43
N ALA A 90 19.55 13.76 6.33
CA ALA A 90 18.29 13.92 5.61
C ALA A 90 17.07 13.65 6.52
N ALA A 91 15.89 14.09 6.08
CA ALA A 91 14.65 14.00 6.86
C ALA A 91 14.15 12.55 7.04
N ASP A 92 14.57 11.64 6.18
CA ASP A 92 14.27 10.21 6.19
C ASP A 92 15.32 9.36 6.91
N GLU A 93 16.35 9.99 7.48
CA GLU A 93 17.40 9.32 8.23
C GLU A 93 17.18 9.40 9.76
N ILE A 94 17.71 8.42 10.49
CA ILE A 94 17.57 8.33 11.94
C ILE A 94 18.92 8.69 12.59
N SER A 95 18.88 9.60 13.57
CA SER A 95 20.04 9.87 14.41
C SER A 95 20.25 8.77 15.45
N LEU A 96 21.49 8.30 15.59
CA LEU A 96 21.88 7.14 16.38
C LEU A 96 22.88 7.53 17.46
N GLN A 97 22.64 7.12 18.70
CA GLN A 97 23.62 7.22 19.79
C GLN A 97 24.22 5.85 20.12
N VAL A 98 25.49 5.84 20.53
CA VAL A 98 26.15 4.60 20.97
C VAL A 98 25.38 4.03 22.17
N GLY A 99 25.00 2.75 22.09
CA GLY A 99 24.15 2.10 23.08
C GLY A 99 22.67 2.00 22.68
N ASP A 100 22.23 2.73 21.65
CA ASP A 100 20.85 2.64 21.17
C ASP A 100 20.57 1.25 20.55
N MET A 101 19.36 0.77 20.77
CA MET A 101 18.82 -0.44 20.12
C MET A 101 17.80 -0.04 19.06
N ILE A 102 18.05 -0.43 17.81
CA ILE A 102 17.21 -0.11 16.66
C ILE A 102 16.55 -1.38 16.14
N SER A 103 15.23 -1.32 15.95
CA SER A 103 14.50 -2.40 15.29
C SER A 103 14.65 -2.26 13.78
N VAL A 104 15.33 -3.20 13.14
CA VAL A 104 15.48 -3.25 11.68
C VAL A 104 14.19 -3.81 11.09
N ILE A 105 13.63 -3.13 10.09
CA ILE A 105 12.40 -3.53 9.40
C ILE A 105 12.67 -3.97 7.97
N ASP A 106 13.77 -3.52 7.35
CA ASP A 106 14.22 -3.98 6.04
C ASP A 106 15.76 -3.89 5.94
N MET A 107 16.35 -4.93 5.35
CA MET A 107 17.80 -5.12 5.23
C MET A 107 18.12 -5.68 3.83
N PRO A 108 18.09 -4.81 2.79
CA PRO A 108 18.44 -5.20 1.43
C PRO A 108 19.90 -5.69 1.34
N SER A 109 20.22 -6.37 0.23
CA SER A 109 21.56 -6.90 0.02
C SER A 109 22.59 -5.76 -0.10
N ALA A 110 23.84 -6.02 0.31
CA ALA A 110 24.89 -5.01 0.24
C ALA A 110 25.27 -4.61 -1.21
N GLU A 111 24.88 -5.41 -2.20
CA GLU A 111 25.03 -5.09 -3.63
C GLU A 111 24.01 -4.04 -4.08
N ASP A 112 22.83 -3.97 -3.44
CA ASP A 112 21.76 -3.01 -3.75
C ASP A 112 21.97 -1.68 -3.02
N THR A 113 22.23 -1.73 -1.71
CA THR A 113 22.44 -0.53 -0.89
C THR A 113 23.13 -0.84 0.43
N ILE A 114 23.84 0.15 0.96
CA ILE A 114 24.43 0.12 2.31
C ILE A 114 23.45 0.58 3.39
N TRP A 115 22.24 1.00 3.00
CA TRP A 115 21.23 1.57 3.90
C TRP A 115 20.20 0.53 4.31
N TRP A 116 19.92 0.48 5.60
CA TRP A 116 18.85 -0.34 6.17
C TRP A 116 17.73 0.54 6.67
N ARG A 117 16.50 0.04 6.60
CA ARG A 117 15.37 0.71 7.24
C ARG A 117 15.21 0.18 8.65
N GLY A 118 15.12 1.09 9.61
CA GLY A 118 14.86 0.77 11.00
C GLY A 118 13.83 1.70 11.62
N LYS A 119 13.40 1.35 12.83
CA LYS A 119 12.61 2.21 13.71
C LYS A 119 13.24 2.22 15.10
N ARG A 120 13.31 3.40 15.71
CA ARG A 120 13.69 3.55 17.12
C ARG A 120 12.53 2.98 17.94
N GLY A 121 12.82 2.07 18.88
CA GLY A 121 11.79 1.58 19.80
C GLY A 121 11.14 2.77 20.51
N PHE A 122 9.83 2.70 20.76
CA PHE A 122 9.11 3.76 21.47
C PHE A 122 9.85 4.10 22.77
N GLU A 123 10.28 5.36 22.92
CA GLU A 123 10.61 5.90 24.23
C GLU A 123 9.29 6.02 25.00
N ALA A 124 9.22 5.40 26.18
CA ALA A 124 8.07 5.43 27.07
C ALA A 124 7.92 6.79 27.76
#